data_AF-A0A930V5W5-F1
#
_entry.id   AF-A0A930V5W5-F1
#
_cell.length_a   1.000
_cell.length_b   1.000
_cell.length_c   1.000
_cell.angle_alpha   90.00
_cell.angle_beta   90.00
_cell.angle_gamma   90.00
#
_symmetry.space_group_name_H-M   'P 1'
#
loop_
_entity.id
_entity.type
_entity.pdbx_description
1 polymer ?
#
loop_
_entity_poly.entity_id
_entity_poly.type
_entity_poly.pdbx_seq_one_letter_code
_entity_poly.pdbx_strand_id
1 'polypeptide(L)'
;MLDEALPVRWGAGPDDLAERQDPGDVGELVAADLGSLFPLGEPFVTGDLSAFVEAQLDGLDVLRGSTVARIQYGDRGVGLRLATGESLSVDRVVVTLPLGVLKEGTTEFAPELPTTHTAAIETLGVAQQEVLWLRFDERAWSTEATVLTTVDGASGFRVFVNLMPSTGEPVLVALAGGDDAVASLELGDDEAVADALAGLAPYFDLVPEAAPESTSDPAAGTDSSEAPAG
;
A
#
# COMPACT_ATOMS: atom_id res chain seq x y z
N MET A 1 5.77 1.50 29.57
CA MET A 1 7.09 1.93 29.02
C MET A 1 6.97 2.50 27.60
N LEU A 2 5.96 2.12 26.80
CA LEU A 2 5.71 2.76 25.49
C LEU A 2 4.90 4.08 25.60
N ASP A 3 4.00 4.19 26.57
CA ASP A 3 3.18 5.41 26.80
C ASP A 3 3.98 6.68 27.16
N GLU A 4 5.21 6.53 27.64
CA GLU A 4 6.06 7.66 28.06
C GLU A 4 6.99 8.13 26.93
N ALA A 5 7.17 7.31 25.88
CA ALA A 5 8.07 7.58 24.75
C ALA A 5 7.36 8.20 23.53
N LEU A 6 6.04 8.05 23.42
CA LEU A 6 5.22 8.59 22.34
C LEU A 6 3.94 9.18 22.94
N PRO A 7 3.79 10.51 23.06
CA PRO A 7 2.50 11.10 23.41
C PRO A 7 1.54 10.90 22.22
N VAL A 8 0.86 9.75 22.20
CA VAL A 8 -0.14 9.42 21.19
C VAL A 8 -1.29 10.42 21.32
N ARG A 9 -1.41 11.32 20.35
CA ARG A 9 -2.64 12.09 20.14
C ARG A 9 -3.59 11.20 19.35
N TRP A 10 -4.69 10.79 19.98
CA TRP A 10 -5.76 10.09 19.29
C TRP A 10 -6.58 11.08 18.45
N GLY A 11 -6.84 10.71 17.20
CA GLY A 11 -7.75 11.40 16.30
C GLY A 11 -7.05 12.45 15.43
N ALA A 12 -7.06 12.21 14.12
CA ALA A 12 -7.00 13.29 13.15
C ALA A 12 -8.21 14.22 13.41
N GLY A 13 -7.99 15.52 13.46
CA GLY A 13 -9.08 16.49 13.55
C GLY A 13 -10.00 16.35 12.33
N PRO A 14 -11.25 16.85 12.40
CA PRO A 14 -12.15 16.84 11.24
C PRO A 14 -11.53 17.50 10.01
N ASP A 15 -10.65 18.49 10.19
CA ASP A 15 -9.93 19.15 9.10
C ASP A 15 -8.81 18.28 8.50
N ASP A 16 -8.13 17.48 9.33
CA ASP A 16 -7.08 16.54 8.89
C ASP A 16 -7.66 15.36 8.08
N LEU A 17 -8.94 15.02 8.30
CA LEU A 17 -9.66 13.97 7.55
C LEU A 17 -10.41 14.50 6.32
N ALA A 18 -10.59 15.83 6.21
CA ALA A 18 -11.37 16.48 5.17
C ALA A 18 -10.52 17.21 4.13
N GLU A 19 -9.19 17.04 4.17
CA GLU A 19 -8.30 17.66 3.19
C GLU A 19 -8.54 17.05 1.80
N ARG A 20 -9.38 17.73 1.03
CA ARG A 20 -9.63 17.44 -0.37
C ARG A 20 -8.50 18.09 -1.17
N GLN A 21 -7.53 17.30 -1.60
CA GLN A 21 -6.46 17.79 -2.47
C GLN A 21 -7.07 18.27 -3.80
N ASP A 22 -7.00 19.57 -4.05
CA ASP A 22 -7.48 20.20 -5.28
C ASP A 22 -6.40 20.02 -6.37
N PRO A 23 -6.72 19.45 -7.55
CA PRO A 23 -5.72 19.09 -8.57
C PRO A 23 -5.13 20.29 -9.33
N GLY A 24 -5.15 21.48 -8.75
CA GLY A 24 -4.90 22.76 -9.43
C GLY A 24 -3.45 23.16 -9.63
N ASP A 25 -2.48 22.55 -8.95
CA ASP A 25 -1.07 22.97 -9.05
C ASP A 25 -0.05 21.84 -8.92
N VAL A 26 0.07 21.06 -9.98
CA VAL A 26 1.00 19.92 -10.15
C VAL A 26 2.49 20.27 -9.97
N GLY A 27 2.88 21.56 -9.96
CA GLY A 27 4.28 21.98 -9.90
C GLY A 27 4.85 22.12 -8.49
N GLU A 28 4.04 22.58 -7.53
CA GLU A 28 4.44 22.76 -6.12
C GLU A 28 4.14 21.49 -5.28
N LEU A 29 3.28 20.61 -5.80
CA LEU A 29 2.83 19.33 -5.20
C LEU A 29 3.92 18.25 -5.06
N VAL A 30 5.04 18.31 -5.79
CA VAL A 30 5.93 17.13 -5.86
C VAL A 30 6.91 17.04 -4.68
N ALA A 31 7.31 18.15 -4.05
CA ALA A 31 8.37 18.10 -3.02
C ALA A 31 7.83 18.08 -1.58
N ALA A 32 6.82 18.90 -1.28
CA ALA A 32 6.25 18.98 0.06
C ALA A 32 5.30 17.81 0.36
N ASP A 33 4.55 17.37 -0.66
CA ASP A 33 3.53 16.34 -0.50
C ASP A 33 4.11 14.92 -0.59
N LEU A 34 5.19 14.69 -1.35
CA LEU A 34 5.85 13.38 -1.30
C LEU A 34 6.48 13.09 0.07
N GLY A 35 6.88 14.11 0.84
CA GLY A 35 7.41 13.92 2.20
C GLY A 35 6.35 13.63 3.26
N SER A 36 5.10 14.05 3.04
CA SER A 36 3.94 13.71 3.88
C SER A 36 3.32 12.37 3.46
N LEU A 37 3.28 12.07 2.16
CA LEU A 37 2.75 10.83 1.57
C LEU A 37 3.72 9.65 1.70
N PHE A 38 5.01 9.91 1.55
CA PHE A 38 6.09 8.96 1.76
C PHE A 38 7.00 9.54 2.82
N PRO A 39 7.14 8.88 3.98
CA PRO A 39 8.03 9.36 5.02
C PRO A 39 9.49 9.12 4.60
N LEU A 40 9.98 9.98 3.69
CA LEU A 40 11.29 9.89 3.07
C LEU A 40 12.37 10.06 4.15
N GLY A 41 13.03 8.96 4.50
CA GLY A 41 14.07 8.92 5.53
C GLY A 41 13.63 8.37 6.89
N GLU A 42 12.36 8.01 7.06
CA GLU A 42 11.89 7.26 8.24
C GLU A 42 12.22 5.77 8.11
N PRO A 43 12.41 5.06 9.24
CA PRO A 43 12.68 3.63 9.21
C PRO A 43 11.47 2.85 8.65
N PHE A 44 11.73 2.01 7.66
CA PHE A 44 10.75 1.03 7.19
C PHE A 44 10.58 -0.09 8.23
N VAL A 45 9.34 -0.40 8.58
CA VAL A 45 9.03 -1.62 9.33
C VAL A 45 9.14 -2.79 8.35
N THR A 46 10.28 -3.47 8.38
CA THR A 46 10.55 -4.68 7.57
C THR A 46 10.11 -5.97 8.27
N GLY A 47 9.70 -5.87 9.54
CA GLY A 47 9.12 -6.96 10.30
C GLY A 47 7.62 -7.13 10.05
N ASP A 48 7.10 -8.28 10.45
CA ASP A 48 5.67 -8.56 10.35
C ASP A 48 4.86 -7.70 11.34
N LEU A 49 4.01 -6.82 10.81
CA LEU A 49 3.07 -6.03 11.61
C LEU A 49 2.05 -6.92 12.32
N SER A 50 1.74 -8.11 11.78
CA SER A 50 0.79 -9.04 12.37
C SER A 50 1.25 -9.48 13.76
N ALA A 51 2.54 -9.75 13.95
CA ALA A 51 3.09 -10.07 15.26
C ALA A 51 2.85 -8.98 16.31
N PHE A 52 2.93 -7.70 15.91
CA PHE A 52 2.57 -6.59 16.81
C PHE A 52 1.08 -6.61 17.14
N VAL A 53 0.21 -6.75 16.14
CA VAL A 53 -1.24 -6.82 16.36
C VAL A 53 -1.61 -8.01 17.25
N GLU A 54 -1.05 -9.20 16.99
CA GLU A 54 -1.29 -10.41 17.76
C GLU A 54 -0.87 -10.26 19.22
N ALA A 55 0.27 -9.61 19.48
CA ALA A 55 0.71 -9.31 20.85
C ALA A 55 -0.29 -8.40 21.58
N GLN A 56 -0.92 -7.45 20.88
CA GLN A 56 -1.95 -6.59 21.46
C GLN A 56 -3.28 -7.30 21.72
N LEU A 57 -3.51 -8.47 21.09
CA LEU A 57 -4.71 -9.28 21.29
C LEU A 57 -4.56 -10.30 22.43
N ASP A 58 -3.37 -10.43 23.04
CA ASP A 58 -3.14 -11.38 24.12
C ASP A 58 -4.05 -11.12 25.33
N GLY A 59 -4.71 -12.17 25.82
CA GLY A 59 -5.67 -12.08 26.91
C GLY A 59 -7.02 -11.43 26.56
N LEU A 60 -7.30 -11.11 25.29
CA LEU A 60 -8.59 -10.59 24.85
C LEU A 60 -9.49 -11.69 24.24
N ASP A 61 -10.78 -11.61 24.54
CA ASP A 61 -11.80 -12.48 23.95
C ASP A 61 -12.16 -12.00 22.53
N VAL A 62 -11.48 -12.55 21.52
CA VAL A 62 -11.69 -12.18 20.11
C VAL A 62 -12.57 -13.20 19.40
N LEU A 63 -13.79 -12.79 19.04
CA LEU A 63 -14.73 -13.60 18.25
C LEU A 63 -14.54 -13.35 16.75
N ARG A 64 -13.84 -14.26 16.07
CA ARG A 64 -13.64 -14.25 14.61
C ARG A 64 -14.82 -14.90 13.89
N GLY A 65 -15.08 -14.49 12.65
CA GLY A 65 -16.22 -15.01 11.87
C GLY A 65 -17.59 -14.57 12.41
N SER A 66 -17.62 -13.60 13.30
CA SER A 66 -18.83 -13.09 13.97
C SER A 66 -19.24 -11.73 13.41
N THR A 67 -19.58 -11.67 12.12
CA THR A 67 -20.02 -10.42 11.48
C THR A 67 -21.29 -9.89 12.14
N VAL A 68 -21.24 -8.67 12.66
CA VAL A 68 -22.39 -7.98 13.26
C VAL A 68 -23.25 -7.39 12.14
N ALA A 69 -24.49 -7.85 12.03
CA ALA A 69 -25.46 -7.37 11.04
C ALA A 69 -26.37 -6.26 11.60
N ARG A 70 -26.59 -6.22 12.93
CA ARG A 70 -27.41 -5.19 13.57
C ARG A 70 -26.93 -4.86 14.98
N ILE A 71 -26.98 -3.58 15.31
CA ILE A 71 -26.65 -3.00 16.61
C ILE A 71 -27.89 -2.29 17.15
N GLN A 72 -28.51 -2.87 18.18
CA GLN A 72 -29.63 -2.27 18.90
C GLN A 72 -29.12 -1.62 20.17
N TYR A 73 -29.31 -0.32 20.37
CA TYR A 73 -28.79 0.41 21.54
C TYR A 73 -29.86 1.27 22.21
N GLY A 74 -29.72 1.47 23.53
CA GLY A 74 -30.61 2.34 24.30
C GLY A 74 -30.29 2.31 25.80
N ASP A 75 -31.23 2.77 26.62
CA ASP A 75 -31.02 2.94 28.07
C ASP A 75 -30.78 1.62 28.83
N ARG A 76 -31.09 0.48 28.21
CA ARG A 76 -30.97 -0.87 28.79
C ARG A 76 -29.74 -1.64 28.30
N GLY A 77 -28.80 -0.97 27.64
CA GLY A 77 -27.61 -1.59 27.05
C GLY A 77 -27.71 -1.77 25.54
N VAL A 78 -26.91 -2.70 25.02
CA VAL A 78 -26.74 -2.94 23.58
C VAL A 78 -26.98 -4.41 23.26
N GLY A 79 -27.81 -4.68 22.26
CA GLY A 79 -28.01 -5.98 21.64
C GLY A 79 -27.32 -6.05 20.28
N LEU A 80 -26.49 -7.06 20.05
CA LEU A 80 -25.86 -7.33 18.78
C LEU A 80 -26.53 -8.53 18.11
N ARG A 81 -26.82 -8.42 16.81
CA ARG A 81 -27.25 -9.54 15.97
C ARG A 81 -26.11 -9.89 15.03
N LEU A 82 -25.68 -11.14 15.06
CA LEU A 82 -24.70 -11.64 14.11
C LEU A 82 -25.39 -12.08 12.82
N ALA A 83 -24.67 -12.04 11.71
CA ALA A 83 -25.14 -12.52 10.42
C ALA A 83 -25.50 -14.02 10.44
N THR A 84 -24.90 -14.79 11.35
CA THR A 84 -25.22 -16.20 11.62
C THR A 84 -26.59 -16.39 12.29
N GLY A 85 -27.23 -15.31 12.75
CA GLY A 85 -28.49 -15.35 13.47
C GLY A 85 -28.34 -15.50 14.99
N GLU A 86 -27.13 -15.52 15.52
CA GLU A 86 -26.86 -15.47 16.96
C GLU A 86 -27.01 -14.03 17.49
N SER A 87 -27.20 -13.90 18.80
CA SER A 87 -27.34 -12.60 19.44
C SER A 87 -26.52 -12.51 20.72
N LEU A 88 -25.94 -11.33 20.95
CA LEU A 88 -25.14 -11.00 22.14
C LEU A 88 -25.77 -9.79 22.83
N SER A 89 -25.60 -9.68 24.14
CA SER A 89 -26.04 -8.53 24.92
C SER A 89 -24.89 -8.03 25.78
N VAL A 90 -24.65 -6.72 25.74
CA VAL A 90 -23.54 -6.05 26.42
C VAL A 90 -24.02 -4.70 26.95
N ASP A 91 -23.32 -4.14 27.92
CA ASP A 91 -23.68 -2.81 28.46
C ASP A 91 -23.35 -1.69 27.46
N ARG A 92 -22.25 -1.81 26.72
CA ARG A 92 -21.72 -0.79 25.81
C ARG A 92 -21.04 -1.42 24.60
N VAL A 93 -20.94 -0.65 23.51
CA VAL A 93 -20.22 -1.03 22.30
C VAL A 93 -19.35 0.14 21.83
N VAL A 94 -18.16 -0.16 21.32
CA VAL A 94 -17.34 0.76 20.54
C VAL A 94 -17.31 0.22 19.12
N VAL A 95 -17.65 1.07 18.15
CA VAL A 95 -17.73 0.67 16.74
C VAL A 95 -16.50 1.20 16.01
N THR A 96 -15.69 0.29 15.49
CA THR A 96 -14.48 0.60 14.71
C THR A 96 -14.61 0.09 13.28
N LEU A 97 -15.83 0.11 12.73
CA LEU A 97 -16.08 -0.27 11.35
C LEU A 97 -15.41 0.73 10.40
N PRO A 98 -14.76 0.27 9.31
CA PRO A 98 -14.25 1.16 8.29
C PRO A 98 -15.36 2.05 7.70
N LEU A 99 -15.00 3.26 7.29
CA LEU A 99 -15.97 4.20 6.69
C LEU A 99 -16.69 3.61 5.48
N GLY A 100 -16.00 2.85 4.62
CA GLY A 100 -16.61 2.16 3.47
C GLY A 100 -17.73 1.20 3.90
N VAL A 101 -17.52 0.43 4.98
CA VAL A 101 -18.54 -0.49 5.52
C VAL A 101 -19.75 0.27 6.07
N LEU A 102 -19.51 1.43 6.72
CA LEU A 102 -20.60 2.29 7.19
C LEU A 102 -21.43 2.87 6.03
N LYS A 103 -20.77 3.27 4.93
CA LYS A 103 -21.43 3.77 3.71
C LYS A 103 -22.24 2.70 2.98
N GLU A 104 -21.76 1.44 2.96
CA GLU A 104 -22.51 0.32 2.36
C GLU A 104 -23.80 -0.01 3.13
N GLY A 105 -23.91 0.40 4.40
CA GLY A 105 -25.10 0.16 5.22
C GLY A 105 -25.33 -1.31 5.55
N THR A 106 -24.31 -2.16 5.48
CA THR A 106 -24.41 -3.60 5.77
C THR A 106 -24.68 -3.90 7.24
N THR A 107 -24.41 -2.95 8.14
CA THR A 107 -24.71 -3.03 9.57
C THR A 107 -25.86 -2.08 9.92
N GLU A 108 -26.99 -2.61 10.37
CA GLU A 108 -28.16 -1.82 10.77
C GLU A 108 -27.98 -1.25 12.20
N PHE A 109 -28.20 0.06 12.36
CA PHE A 109 -28.27 0.71 13.68
C PHE A 109 -29.72 0.92 14.10
N ALA A 110 -30.06 0.56 15.34
CA ALA A 110 -31.41 0.71 15.88
C ALA A 110 -31.38 1.28 17.32
N PRO A 111 -31.85 2.51 17.57
CA PRO A 111 -32.36 3.47 16.59
C PRO A 111 -31.29 3.87 15.56
N GLU A 112 -31.71 4.54 14.47
CA GLU A 112 -30.77 5.05 13.48
C GLU A 112 -29.75 6.00 14.10
N LEU A 113 -28.57 6.08 13.48
CA LEU A 113 -27.54 7.02 13.90
C LEU A 113 -28.06 8.47 13.79
N PRO A 114 -27.64 9.38 14.69
CA PRO A 114 -28.02 10.78 14.60
C PRO A 114 -27.65 11.37 13.24
N THR A 115 -28.46 12.31 12.75
CA THR A 115 -28.31 12.92 11.42
C THR A 115 -26.93 13.53 11.16
N THR A 116 -26.27 14.06 12.19
CA THR A 116 -24.89 14.56 12.10
C THR A 116 -23.90 13.47 11.73
N HIS A 117 -24.07 12.25 12.24
CA HIS A 117 -23.18 11.13 11.94
C HIS A 117 -23.43 10.60 10.53
N THR A 118 -24.69 10.42 10.15
CA THR A 118 -25.02 9.95 8.80
C THR A 118 -24.58 10.97 7.74
N ALA A 119 -24.76 12.27 7.97
CA ALA A 119 -24.25 13.30 7.05
C ALA A 119 -22.72 13.27 6.90
N ALA A 120 -21.97 13.06 7.99
CA ALA A 120 -20.52 12.92 7.95
C ALA A 120 -20.09 11.65 7.19
N ILE A 121 -20.75 10.52 7.45
CA ILE A 121 -20.51 9.26 6.75
C ILE A 121 -20.73 9.42 5.25
N GLU A 122 -21.79 10.12 4.82
CA GLU A 122 -22.06 10.36 3.40
C GLU A 122 -21.03 11.30 2.74
N THR A 123 -20.60 12.33 3.46
CA THR A 123 -19.76 13.40 2.89
C THR A 123 -18.28 13.03 2.81
N LEU A 124 -17.75 12.28 3.78
CA LEU A 124 -16.33 11.89 3.78
C LEU A 124 -16.04 10.93 2.64
N GLY A 125 -14.94 11.14 1.93
CA GLY A 125 -14.47 10.26 0.86
C GLY A 125 -13.79 9.01 1.42
N VAL A 126 -13.77 7.94 0.63
CA VAL A 126 -12.89 6.78 0.86
C VAL A 126 -11.85 6.82 -0.25
N ALA A 127 -10.58 7.03 0.13
CA ALA A 127 -9.49 7.03 -0.82
C ALA A 127 -9.32 5.63 -1.42
N GLN A 128 -9.18 5.58 -2.75
CA GLN A 128 -8.89 4.36 -3.49
C GLN A 128 -7.40 4.36 -3.82
N GLN A 129 -6.70 3.31 -3.41
CA GLN A 129 -5.30 3.11 -3.70
C GLN A 129 -5.06 1.65 -4.02
N GLU A 130 -4.36 1.39 -5.12
CA GLU A 130 -3.93 0.07 -5.53
C GLU A 130 -2.43 -0.09 -5.36
N VAL A 131 -2.03 -1.27 -4.90
CA VAL A 131 -0.65 -1.58 -4.51
C VAL A 131 -0.23 -2.88 -5.18
N LEU A 132 0.72 -2.78 -6.10
CA LEU A 132 1.28 -3.92 -6.82
C LEU A 132 2.72 -4.18 -6.39
N TRP A 133 3.00 -5.40 -5.94
CA TRP A 133 4.33 -5.84 -5.52
C TRP A 133 5.04 -6.54 -6.67
N LEU A 134 6.15 -5.96 -7.13
CA LEU A 134 6.95 -6.46 -8.23
C LEU A 134 8.29 -6.96 -7.69
N ARG A 135 8.49 -8.28 -7.68
CA ARG A 135 9.78 -8.91 -7.40
C ARG A 135 10.43 -9.30 -8.71
N PHE A 136 11.69 -8.90 -8.88
CA PHE A 136 12.50 -9.24 -10.04
C PHE A 136 13.53 -10.32 -9.68
N ASP A 137 14.05 -11.04 -10.68
CA ASP A 137 15.17 -11.96 -10.45
C ASP A 137 16.47 -11.19 -10.19
N GLU A 138 16.67 -10.10 -10.93
CA GLU A 138 17.80 -9.19 -10.81
C GLU A 138 17.31 -7.73 -10.83
N ARG A 139 18.15 -6.81 -10.34
CA ARG A 139 17.84 -5.38 -10.34
C ARG A 139 17.72 -4.85 -11.77
N ALA A 140 16.52 -4.38 -12.13
CA ALA A 140 16.24 -3.85 -13.46
C ALA A 140 16.41 -2.33 -13.61
N TRP A 141 16.66 -1.59 -12.52
CA TRP A 141 16.83 -0.12 -12.48
C TRP A 141 18.20 0.25 -11.91
N SER A 142 18.77 1.41 -12.25
CA SER A 142 20.12 1.77 -11.77
C SER A 142 20.19 2.78 -10.63
N THR A 143 19.06 3.39 -10.27
CA THR A 143 19.00 4.40 -9.20
C THR A 143 18.86 3.76 -7.82
N GLU A 144 19.58 4.28 -6.82
CA GLU A 144 19.40 3.91 -5.40
C GLU A 144 18.23 4.66 -4.74
N ALA A 145 17.49 5.48 -5.50
CA ALA A 145 16.37 6.24 -4.96
C ALA A 145 15.32 5.30 -4.32
N THR A 146 14.84 5.67 -3.13
CA THR A 146 13.77 4.97 -2.41
C THR A 146 12.42 5.13 -3.10
N VAL A 147 12.19 6.25 -3.76
CA VAL A 147 10.95 6.54 -4.50
C VAL A 147 11.30 6.94 -5.92
N LEU A 148 10.64 6.31 -6.89
CA LEU A 148 10.72 6.61 -8.30
C LEU A 148 9.33 7.08 -8.73
N THR A 149 9.26 8.18 -9.48
CA THR A 149 7.99 8.79 -9.89
C THR A 149 8.01 9.15 -11.37
N THR A 150 7.00 8.67 -12.11
CA THR A 150 6.73 9.11 -13.48
C THR A 150 5.57 10.09 -13.52
N VAL A 151 5.83 11.29 -14.01
CA VAL A 151 4.81 12.35 -14.13
C VAL A 151 4.09 12.26 -15.47
N ASP A 152 4.79 11.84 -16.51
CA ASP A 152 4.26 11.63 -17.86
C ASP A 152 4.20 10.13 -18.18
N GLY A 153 3.08 9.66 -18.74
CA GLY A 153 2.90 8.26 -19.13
C GLY A 153 1.43 7.86 -19.26
N ALA A 154 1.19 6.72 -19.91
CA ALA A 154 -0.13 6.12 -20.01
C ALA A 154 -0.45 5.16 -18.84
N SER A 155 0.56 4.83 -18.02
CA SER A 155 0.43 3.91 -16.89
C SER A 155 -0.36 4.53 -15.73
N GLY A 156 -1.26 3.74 -15.14
CA GLY A 156 -1.96 4.11 -13.92
C GLY A 156 -1.05 4.05 -12.68
N PHE A 157 0.01 3.25 -12.73
CA PHE A 157 1.05 3.22 -11.70
C PHE A 157 2.11 4.28 -11.98
N ARG A 158 2.24 5.23 -11.05
CA ARG A 158 3.13 6.40 -11.22
C ARG A 158 4.16 6.57 -10.13
N VAL A 159 3.96 5.93 -8.98
CA VAL A 159 4.91 5.96 -7.87
C VAL A 159 5.38 4.54 -7.58
N PHE A 160 6.69 4.37 -7.48
CA PHE A 160 7.32 3.10 -7.19
C PHE A 160 8.23 3.24 -5.98
N VAL A 161 8.01 2.43 -4.94
CA VAL A 161 8.84 2.38 -3.75
C VAL A 161 9.86 1.25 -3.89
N ASN A 162 11.15 1.62 -3.90
CA ASN A 162 12.28 0.69 -3.97
C ASN A 162 12.62 0.17 -2.58
N LEU A 163 12.39 -1.13 -2.37
CA LEU A 163 12.68 -1.79 -1.10
C LEU A 163 14.09 -2.40 -1.05
N MET A 164 14.84 -2.39 -2.15
CA MET A 164 16.18 -2.97 -2.18
C MET A 164 17.12 -2.36 -1.14
N PRO A 165 17.19 -1.02 -0.93
CA PRO A 165 18.09 -0.45 0.06
C PRO A 165 17.81 -0.90 1.50
N SER A 166 16.58 -1.28 1.82
CA SER A 166 16.16 -1.70 3.17
C SER A 166 16.11 -3.22 3.35
N THR A 167 15.85 -3.98 2.28
CA THR A 167 15.65 -5.44 2.33
C THR A 167 16.79 -6.24 1.70
N GLY A 168 17.60 -5.63 0.83
CA GLY A 168 18.60 -6.29 0.00
C GLY A 168 18.03 -7.04 -1.22
N GLU A 169 16.71 -7.05 -1.40
CA GLU A 169 16.02 -7.80 -2.44
C GLU A 169 15.50 -6.86 -3.56
N PRO A 170 15.52 -7.28 -4.84
CA PRO A 170 15.01 -6.48 -5.97
C PRO A 170 13.48 -6.45 -5.99
N VAL A 171 12.90 -5.64 -5.10
CA VAL A 171 11.46 -5.44 -4.96
C VAL A 171 11.09 -3.98 -5.14
N LEU A 172 10.12 -3.74 -6.03
CA LEU A 172 9.44 -2.46 -6.19
C LEU A 172 7.96 -2.61 -5.81
N VAL A 173 7.44 -1.62 -5.09
CA VAL A 173 6.01 -1.49 -4.81
C VAL A 173 5.46 -0.38 -5.68
N ALA A 174 4.66 -0.74 -6.68
CA ALA A 174 4.00 0.20 -7.58
C ALA A 174 2.66 0.64 -6.97
N LEU A 175 2.39 1.94 -7.02
CA LEU A 175 1.22 2.56 -6.41
C LEU A 175 0.41 3.31 -7.48
N ALA A 176 -0.88 3.04 -7.49
CA ALA A 176 -1.89 3.79 -8.23
C ALA A 176 -2.89 4.39 -7.24
N GLY A 177 -3.33 5.61 -7.49
CA GLY A 177 -4.26 6.34 -6.61
C GLY A 177 -5.38 6.99 -7.42
N GLY A 178 -6.51 7.28 -6.75
CA GLY A 178 -7.63 7.99 -7.37
C GLY A 178 -8.23 7.22 -8.55
N ASP A 179 -8.44 7.91 -9.67
CA ASP A 179 -9.06 7.32 -10.87
C ASP A 179 -8.21 6.17 -11.45
N ASP A 180 -6.88 6.26 -11.36
CA ASP A 180 -5.97 5.21 -11.84
C ASP A 180 -6.10 3.94 -10.98
N ALA A 181 -6.31 4.08 -9.65
CA ALA A 181 -6.59 2.93 -8.78
C ALA A 181 -7.91 2.26 -9.17
N VAL A 182 -8.95 3.03 -9.43
CA VAL A 182 -10.25 2.51 -9.87
C VAL A 182 -10.14 1.81 -11.23
N ALA A 183 -9.42 2.39 -12.19
CA ALA A 183 -9.21 1.78 -13.50
C ALA A 183 -8.42 0.46 -13.39
N SER A 184 -7.43 0.40 -12.50
CA SER A 184 -6.62 -0.82 -12.32
C SER A 184 -7.41 -2.02 -11.78
N LEU A 185 -8.54 -1.80 -11.09
CA LEU A 185 -9.45 -2.88 -10.64
C LEU A 185 -10.14 -3.61 -11.80
N GLU A 186 -10.20 -3.01 -12.99
CA GLU A 186 -10.76 -3.64 -14.18
C GLU A 186 -9.73 -4.52 -14.93
N LEU A 187 -8.45 -4.42 -14.56
CA LEU A 187 -7.36 -5.15 -15.19
C LEU A 187 -7.21 -6.55 -14.58
N GLY A 188 -6.80 -7.52 -15.41
CA GLY A 188 -6.24 -8.77 -14.89
C GLY A 188 -4.80 -8.59 -14.37
N ASP A 189 -4.32 -9.54 -13.57
CA ASP A 189 -2.97 -9.50 -12.97
C ASP A 189 -1.86 -9.23 -14.01
N ASP A 190 -1.86 -9.95 -15.13
CA ASP A 190 -0.86 -9.79 -16.19
C ASP A 190 -0.91 -8.40 -16.85
N GLU A 191 -2.12 -7.83 -16.98
CA GLU A 191 -2.34 -6.50 -17.56
C GLU A 191 -1.88 -5.41 -16.60
N ALA A 192 -2.16 -5.55 -15.30
CA ALA A 192 -1.69 -4.64 -14.26
C ALA A 192 -0.15 -4.66 -14.14
N VAL A 193 0.47 -5.84 -14.25
CA VAL A 193 1.94 -5.97 -14.30
C VAL A 193 2.49 -5.29 -15.54
N ALA A 194 1.90 -5.51 -16.72
CA ALA A 194 2.34 -4.87 -17.96
C ALA A 194 2.24 -3.34 -17.89
N ASP A 195 1.15 -2.82 -17.32
CA ASP A 195 0.94 -1.38 -17.10
C ASP A 195 2.01 -0.80 -16.17
N ALA A 196 2.24 -1.44 -15.03
CA ALA A 196 3.26 -1.01 -14.07
C ALA A 196 4.68 -1.05 -14.67
N LEU A 197 5.01 -2.07 -15.47
CA LEU A 197 6.28 -2.15 -16.18
C LEU A 197 6.42 -1.05 -17.25
N ALA A 198 5.33 -0.66 -17.91
CA ALA A 198 5.34 0.46 -18.85
C ALA A 198 5.61 1.79 -18.15
N GLY A 199 5.05 2.00 -16.94
CA GLY A 199 5.38 3.14 -16.08
C GLY A 199 6.84 3.11 -15.59
N LEU A 200 7.40 1.92 -15.37
CA LEU A 200 8.78 1.77 -14.89
C LEU A 200 9.83 1.85 -16.00
N ALA A 201 9.45 1.65 -17.26
CA ALA A 201 10.35 1.57 -18.42
C ALA A 201 11.41 2.70 -18.51
N PRO A 202 11.10 3.98 -18.22
CA PRO A 202 12.10 5.05 -18.25
C PRO A 202 13.29 4.86 -17.28
N TYR A 203 13.13 4.04 -16.24
CA TYR A 203 14.18 3.74 -15.27
C TYR A 203 15.05 2.54 -15.65
N PHE A 204 14.61 1.72 -16.60
CA PHE A 204 15.39 0.59 -17.12
C PHE A 204 16.55 1.06 -18.01
N ASP A 205 16.35 2.13 -18.78
CA ASP A 205 17.38 2.74 -19.64
C ASP A 205 18.54 3.38 -18.85
N LEU A 206 18.38 3.52 -17.53
CA LEU A 206 19.45 4.00 -16.67
C LEU A 206 20.43 2.89 -16.28
N VAL A 207 20.13 1.61 -16.54
CA VAL A 207 21.06 0.49 -16.33
C VAL A 207 22.23 0.66 -17.30
N PRO A 208 23.47 0.91 -16.82
CA PRO A 208 24.62 0.90 -17.70
C PRO A 208 24.67 -0.48 -18.33
N GLU A 209 24.70 -0.56 -19.65
CA GLU A 209 24.89 -1.82 -20.37
C GLU A 209 26.16 -2.46 -19.82
N ALA A 210 25.99 -3.53 -19.04
CA ALA A 210 27.10 -4.27 -18.48
C ALA A 210 27.92 -4.76 -19.67
N ALA A 211 29.09 -4.15 -19.87
CA ALA A 211 30.00 -4.59 -20.91
C ALA A 211 30.20 -6.10 -20.73
N PRO A 212 30.03 -6.92 -21.78
CA PRO A 212 30.16 -8.36 -21.63
C PRO A 212 31.56 -8.64 -21.08
N GLU A 213 31.61 -9.25 -19.89
CA GLU A 213 32.83 -9.83 -19.36
C GLU A 213 33.29 -10.87 -20.38
N SER A 214 34.26 -10.47 -21.20
CA SER A 214 34.97 -11.34 -22.10
C SER A 214 35.78 -12.28 -21.23
N THR A 215 35.14 -13.35 -20.79
CA THR A 215 35.76 -14.50 -20.15
C THR A 215 36.72 -15.08 -21.19
N SER A 216 37.95 -14.63 -21.14
CA SER A 216 39.07 -15.26 -21.81
C SER A 216 39.89 -15.92 -20.72
N ASP A 217 39.65 -17.22 -20.54
CA ASP A 217 40.58 -18.10 -19.84
C ASP A 217 40.48 -19.52 -20.44
N PRO A 218 41.47 -20.40 -20.25
CA PRO A 218 42.58 -20.55 -21.18
C PRO A 218 42.67 -22.00 -21.70
N ALA A 219 43.61 -22.21 -22.64
CA ALA A 219 44.13 -23.52 -23.08
C ALA A 219 43.25 -24.39 -24.01
N ALA A 220 43.61 -24.37 -25.30
CA ALA A 220 43.71 -25.58 -26.11
C ALA A 220 44.92 -25.44 -27.04
N GLY A 221 45.91 -26.31 -26.84
CA GLY A 221 47.13 -26.33 -27.63
C GLY A 221 47.02 -27.13 -28.94
N THR A 222 48.20 -27.26 -29.55
CA THR A 222 48.67 -28.22 -30.57
C THR A 222 48.40 -27.95 -32.05
N ASP A 223 49.44 -27.42 -32.71
CA ASP A 223 50.34 -28.11 -33.69
C ASP A 223 49.98 -28.21 -35.19
N SER A 224 51.06 -28.10 -36.00
CA SER A 224 51.27 -28.31 -37.44
C SER A 224 50.74 -27.22 -38.42
N SER A 225 51.45 -26.73 -39.45
CA SER A 225 52.48 -27.31 -40.32
C SER A 225 53.33 -26.25 -41.05
N GLU A 226 54.62 -26.57 -41.16
CA GLU A 226 55.70 -26.28 -42.11
C GLU A 226 55.45 -25.52 -43.45
N ALA A 227 56.25 -24.44 -43.65
CA ALA A 227 57.08 -23.96 -44.80
C ALA A 227 56.52 -23.87 -46.27
N PRO A 228 57.20 -23.22 -47.26
CA PRO A 228 58.53 -22.57 -47.23
C PRO A 228 58.66 -21.20 -47.96
N ALA A 229 59.85 -20.57 -47.83
CA ALA A 229 60.71 -20.01 -48.90
C ALA A 229 61.43 -18.69 -48.50
N GLY A 230 62.77 -18.68 -48.63
CA GLY A 230 63.60 -17.48 -48.55
C GLY A 230 64.93 -17.71 -47.83
#